data_AF-A0A6P5AU19-F1
#
_entry.id   AF-A0A6P5AU19-F1
#
_cell.length_a   1.000
_cell.length_b   1.000
_cell.length_c   1.000
_cell.angle_alpha   90.00
_cell.angle_beta   90.00
_cell.angle_gamma   90.00
#
_symmetry.space_group_name_H-M   'P 1'
#
loop_
_entity.id
_entity.type
_entity.pdbx_description
1 polymer ?
#
loop_
_entity_poly.entity_id
_entity_poly.type
_entity_poly.pdbx_seq_one_letter_code
_entity_poly.pdbx_strand_id
1 'polypeptide(L)'
;MACMLTRITSTASAVRVVCPSLDYRWTQVRYRKTINTRSKKHISIVKAKLLAVTKWKAPRDSRTTLAEKCGLNLERMQQTILQENPLRDLMAQEAQTVLETSGMVAVLHSSDMTGPDRRVFCAKLKESDITVRFWSNTVAGLAVQNTPYSTLTTLMVGKNLYAHSLKPQVTQLLKVLKVTPQVNLIGGLVDGLLMSKSDMEHYAQLPSMEQCRGEVVSILSAEAGQTSQLLLSPLQQLSSHLQQISSTEDIHHTQ
;
A
#
# COMPACT_ATOMS: atom_id res chain seq x y z
N MET A 1 -0.18 24.93 -98.52
CA MET A 1 0.29 25.40 -99.84
C MET A 1 0.28 24.19 -100.77
N ALA A 2 -0.31 24.15 -101.95
CA ALA A 2 -1.39 24.86 -102.63
C ALA A 2 -1.64 23.99 -103.89
N CYS A 3 -2.88 23.62 -104.19
CA CYS A 3 -3.29 23.41 -105.58
C CYS A 3 -4.81 23.35 -105.64
N MET A 4 -5.40 24.50 -105.95
CA MET A 4 -6.71 24.55 -106.59
C MET A 4 -6.59 23.91 -107.97
N LEU A 5 -7.59 23.16 -108.40
CA LEU A 5 -8.48 23.59 -109.49
C LEU A 5 -9.51 22.50 -109.82
N THR A 6 -10.76 22.96 -109.80
CA THR A 6 -12.00 22.34 -110.23
C THR A 6 -12.07 22.08 -111.74
N ARG A 7 -12.73 20.98 -112.16
CA ARG A 7 -13.62 20.95 -113.36
C ARG A 7 -14.49 19.67 -113.45
N ILE A 8 -15.72 19.80 -112.94
CA ILE A 8 -17.01 19.77 -113.67
C ILE A 8 -17.19 18.82 -114.88
N THR A 9 -18.13 17.87 -114.66
CA THR A 9 -19.20 17.26 -115.51
C THR A 9 -18.93 16.17 -116.54
N SER A 10 -19.64 15.03 -116.37
CA SER A 10 -20.48 14.35 -117.38
C SER A 10 -21.22 13.17 -116.70
N THR A 11 -22.47 13.38 -116.26
CA THR A 11 -23.71 12.79 -116.81
C THR A 11 -23.79 11.25 -116.80
N ALA A 12 -24.53 10.70 -115.83
CA ALA A 12 -25.42 9.57 -116.05
C ALA A 12 -26.55 9.61 -115.00
N SER A 13 -27.77 9.85 -115.48
CA SER A 13 -28.99 9.76 -114.69
C SER A 13 -29.25 8.30 -114.32
N ALA A 14 -29.41 8.02 -113.03
CA ALA A 14 -30.09 6.81 -112.56
C ALA A 14 -31.12 7.22 -111.51
N VAL A 15 -32.36 6.83 -111.82
CA VAL A 15 -33.60 7.09 -111.11
C VAL A 15 -33.47 6.79 -109.62
N ARG A 16 -33.81 7.78 -108.76
CA ARG A 16 -34.01 7.54 -107.32
C ARG A 16 -35.26 6.68 -107.13
N VAL A 17 -35.06 5.39 -106.92
CA VAL A 17 -36.03 4.57 -106.20
C VAL A 17 -35.79 4.81 -104.71
N VAL A 18 -36.65 5.62 -104.09
CA VAL A 18 -36.67 5.76 -102.63
C VAL A 18 -37.29 4.48 -102.07
N CYS A 19 -36.44 3.50 -101.73
CA CYS A 19 -36.86 2.40 -100.87
C CYS A 19 -36.86 2.90 -99.43
N PRO A 20 -37.97 2.81 -98.68
CA PRO A 20 -37.97 3.13 -97.26
C PRO A 20 -37.33 1.96 -96.51
N SER A 21 -36.00 1.94 -96.40
CA SER A 21 -35.34 1.05 -95.46
C SER A 21 -35.56 1.62 -94.06
N LEU A 22 -36.41 0.96 -93.27
CA LEU A 22 -36.54 1.21 -91.85
C LEU A 22 -35.15 1.11 -91.19
N ASP A 23 -34.59 2.23 -90.78
CA ASP A 23 -33.43 2.29 -89.91
C ASP A 23 -33.87 1.99 -88.47
N TYR A 24 -34.02 0.71 -88.12
CA TYR A 24 -34.10 0.31 -86.72
C TYR A 24 -32.69 0.39 -86.12
N ARG A 25 -32.31 1.56 -85.61
CA ARG A 25 -31.08 1.70 -84.83
C ARG A 25 -31.34 1.17 -83.41
N TRP A 26 -31.25 -0.14 -83.22
CA TRP A 26 -31.31 -0.76 -81.90
C TRP A 26 -30.07 -0.36 -81.09
N THR A 27 -30.17 0.68 -80.27
CA THR A 27 -29.17 0.93 -79.21
C THR A 27 -29.46 -0.02 -78.06
N GLN A 28 -28.56 -0.97 -77.85
CA GLN A 28 -28.64 -1.91 -76.73
C GLN A 28 -28.41 -1.15 -75.41
N VAL A 29 -29.47 -0.70 -74.75
CA VAL A 29 -29.40 -0.09 -73.42
C VAL A 29 -29.06 -1.20 -72.42
N ARG A 30 -27.78 -1.30 -72.03
CA ARG A 30 -27.35 -2.22 -70.97
C ARG A 30 -27.89 -1.72 -69.63
N TYR A 31 -28.98 -2.30 -69.15
CA TYR A 31 -29.54 -2.06 -67.81
C TYR A 31 -28.65 -2.70 -66.72
N ARG A 32 -27.38 -2.28 -66.62
CA ARG A 32 -26.46 -2.77 -65.57
C ARG A 32 -26.65 -1.89 -64.34
N LYS A 33 -27.23 -2.44 -63.27
CA LYS A 33 -27.35 -1.76 -61.97
C LYS A 33 -25.96 -1.28 -61.52
N THR A 34 -25.85 0.00 -61.14
CA THR A 34 -24.59 0.64 -60.72
C THR A 34 -23.86 -0.17 -59.67
N ILE A 35 -22.56 -0.43 -59.82
CA ILE A 35 -21.81 -1.40 -58.99
C ILE A 35 -21.87 -1.04 -57.51
N ASN A 36 -21.69 0.24 -57.17
CA ASN A 36 -21.70 0.76 -55.82
C ASN A 36 -23.09 1.32 -55.46
N THR A 37 -23.78 0.68 -54.51
CA THR A 37 -25.09 1.12 -54.00
C THR A 37 -25.02 1.32 -52.49
N ARG A 38 -25.79 2.28 -51.95
CA ARG A 38 -25.84 2.57 -50.50
C ARG A 38 -26.33 1.39 -49.66
N SER A 39 -27.18 0.53 -50.23
CA SER A 39 -27.66 -0.71 -49.60
C SER A 39 -26.92 -1.95 -50.10
N LYS A 40 -26.80 -2.96 -49.24
CA LYS A 40 -26.22 -4.26 -49.59
C LYS A 40 -27.11 -4.96 -50.62
N LYS A 41 -26.50 -5.36 -51.74
CA LYS A 41 -27.20 -6.13 -52.77
C LYS A 41 -27.34 -7.58 -52.38
N HIS A 42 -28.39 -8.22 -52.87
CA HIS A 42 -28.44 -9.67 -52.88
C HIS A 42 -27.24 -10.20 -53.67
N ILE A 43 -26.62 -11.23 -53.13
CA ILE A 43 -25.45 -11.87 -53.70
C ILE A 43 -25.94 -13.05 -54.53
N SER A 44 -25.27 -13.36 -55.64
CA SER A 44 -25.59 -14.58 -56.38
C SER A 44 -25.39 -15.82 -55.50
N ILE A 45 -26.19 -16.86 -55.70
CA ILE A 45 -26.10 -18.11 -54.91
C ILE A 45 -24.67 -18.66 -54.89
N VAL A 46 -23.97 -18.63 -56.04
CA VAL A 46 -22.59 -19.09 -56.15
C VAL A 46 -21.65 -18.26 -55.26
N LYS A 47 -21.76 -16.94 -55.30
CA LYS A 47 -20.93 -16.06 -54.47
C LYS A 47 -21.28 -16.16 -52.98
N ALA A 48 -22.55 -16.41 -52.65
CA ALA A 48 -22.96 -16.68 -51.26
C ALA A 48 -22.36 -17.99 -50.72
N LYS A 49 -22.36 -19.06 -51.54
CA LYS A 49 -21.70 -20.33 -51.19
C LYS A 49 -20.19 -20.15 -51.03
N LEU A 50 -19.54 -19.43 -51.95
CA LEU A 50 -18.11 -19.14 -51.87
C LEU A 50 -17.78 -18.38 -50.59
N LEU A 51 -18.52 -17.31 -50.28
CA LEU A 51 -18.33 -16.54 -49.04
C LEU A 51 -18.56 -17.37 -47.78
N ALA A 52 -19.47 -18.35 -47.82
CA ALA A 52 -19.73 -19.25 -46.70
C ALA A 52 -18.57 -20.24 -46.46
N VAL A 53 -17.97 -20.77 -47.52
CA VAL A 53 -16.80 -21.65 -47.46
C VAL A 53 -15.55 -20.88 -47.05
N THR A 54 -15.38 -19.66 -47.54
CA THR A 54 -14.23 -18.80 -47.20
C THR A 54 -14.39 -18.09 -45.86
N LYS A 55 -15.38 -18.44 -45.03
CA LYS A 55 -15.46 -17.91 -43.67
C LYS A 55 -14.26 -18.42 -42.88
N TRP A 56 -13.51 -17.49 -42.30
CA TRP A 56 -12.45 -17.85 -41.37
C TRP A 56 -13.02 -18.68 -40.22
N LYS A 57 -12.42 -19.86 -39.99
CA LYS A 57 -12.70 -20.71 -38.85
C LYS A 57 -11.45 -20.72 -37.98
N ALA A 58 -11.57 -20.19 -36.77
CA ALA A 58 -10.47 -20.24 -35.81
C ALA A 58 -10.05 -21.71 -35.55
N PRO A 59 -8.75 -21.99 -35.34
CA PRO A 59 -8.30 -23.30 -34.91
C PRO A 59 -9.00 -23.65 -33.58
N ARG A 60 -9.29 -24.94 -33.36
CA ARG A 60 -9.83 -25.39 -32.08
C ARG A 60 -8.72 -25.35 -31.05
N ASP A 61 -9.00 -24.77 -29.88
CA ASP A 61 -8.09 -24.85 -28.74
C ASP A 61 -7.97 -26.32 -28.31
N SER A 62 -6.74 -26.83 -28.33
CA SER A 62 -6.40 -28.21 -27.93
C SER A 62 -6.25 -28.37 -26.42
N ARG A 63 -6.26 -27.27 -25.66
CA ARG A 63 -6.11 -27.24 -24.20
C ARG A 63 -7.31 -27.90 -23.54
N THR A 64 -7.07 -28.81 -22.60
CA THR A 64 -8.12 -29.67 -22.03
C THR A 64 -8.76 -29.03 -20.80
N THR A 65 -7.95 -28.42 -19.93
CA THR A 65 -8.40 -27.81 -18.68
C THR A 65 -8.85 -26.36 -18.88
N LEU A 66 -9.81 -25.90 -18.06
CA LEU A 66 -10.28 -24.51 -18.09
C LEU A 66 -9.14 -23.53 -17.73
N ALA A 67 -8.25 -23.90 -16.82
CA ALA A 67 -7.10 -23.09 -16.40
C ALA A 67 -6.12 -22.80 -17.55
N GLU A 68 -5.79 -23.83 -18.35
CA GLU A 68 -4.95 -23.67 -19.54
C GLU A 68 -5.63 -22.82 -20.62
N LYS A 69 -6.95 -22.98 -20.83
CA LYS A 69 -7.74 -22.13 -21.74
C LYS A 69 -7.72 -20.66 -21.29
N CYS A 70 -7.78 -20.43 -19.98
CA CYS A 70 -7.66 -19.10 -19.37
C CYS A 70 -6.20 -18.59 -19.30
N GLY A 71 -5.20 -19.35 -19.75
CA GLY A 71 -3.79 -18.95 -19.75
C GLY A 71 -3.13 -18.93 -18.36
N LEU A 72 -3.77 -19.53 -17.35
CA LEU A 72 -3.23 -19.67 -16.00
C LEU A 72 -2.23 -20.83 -15.97
N ASN A 73 -0.93 -20.50 -16.07
CA ASN A 73 0.13 -21.46 -15.83
C ASN A 73 0.38 -21.59 -14.32
N LEU A 74 -0.40 -22.48 -13.68
CA LEU A 74 -0.28 -22.80 -12.25
C LEU A 74 1.16 -23.16 -11.85
N GLU A 75 1.87 -23.91 -12.70
CA GLU A 75 3.27 -24.29 -12.48
C GLU A 75 4.21 -23.09 -12.42
N ARG A 76 4.04 -22.10 -13.32
CA ARG A 76 4.85 -20.88 -13.33
C ARG A 76 4.58 -20.02 -12.09
N MET A 77 3.33 -19.99 -11.61
CA MET A 77 2.99 -19.31 -10.36
C MET A 77 3.67 -19.98 -9.16
N GLN A 78 3.64 -21.31 -9.09
CA GLN A 78 4.30 -22.08 -8.02
C GLN A 78 5.82 -21.93 -8.03
N GLN A 79 6.44 -21.92 -9.21
CA GLN A 79 7.89 -21.70 -9.35
C GLN A 79 8.32 -20.34 -8.83
N THR A 80 7.54 -19.29 -9.09
CA THR A 80 7.83 -17.94 -8.56
C THR A 80 7.76 -17.89 -7.02
N ILE A 81 6.85 -18.67 -6.42
CA ILE A 81 6.71 -18.75 -4.96
C ILE A 81 7.91 -19.45 -4.31
N LEU A 82 8.49 -20.45 -4.99
CA LEU A 82 9.60 -21.27 -4.50
C LEU A 82 10.98 -20.69 -4.81
N GLN A 83 11.08 -19.60 -5.58
CA GLN A 83 12.38 -19.01 -5.91
C GLN A 83 12.96 -18.26 -4.70
N GLU A 84 13.84 -18.94 -3.98
CA GLU A 84 14.58 -18.38 -2.85
C GLU A 84 15.51 -17.26 -3.33
N ASN A 85 15.42 -16.09 -2.70
CA ASN A 85 16.25 -14.94 -3.00
C ASN A 85 17.24 -14.75 -1.84
N PRO A 86 18.55 -14.99 -2.01
CA PRO A 86 19.49 -14.99 -0.90
C PRO A 86 19.57 -13.63 -0.17
N LEU A 87 19.39 -12.52 -0.90
CA LEU A 87 19.32 -11.19 -0.30
C LEU A 87 18.08 -11.02 0.59
N ARG A 88 16.95 -11.61 0.21
CA ARG A 88 15.71 -11.55 1.00
C ARG A 88 15.90 -12.24 2.34
N ASP A 89 16.57 -13.39 2.33
CA ASP A 89 16.82 -14.17 3.54
C ASP A 89 17.84 -13.49 4.43
N LEU A 90 18.90 -12.90 3.85
CA LEU A 90 19.86 -12.08 4.59
C LEU A 90 19.19 -10.86 5.24
N MET A 91 18.30 -10.17 4.53
CA MET A 91 17.53 -9.06 5.12
C MET A 91 16.56 -9.53 6.21
N ALA A 92 16.01 -10.74 6.08
CA ALA A 92 15.14 -11.32 7.11
C ALA A 92 15.96 -11.66 8.37
N GLN A 93 17.18 -12.19 8.21
CA GLN A 93 18.11 -12.42 9.32
C GLN A 93 18.53 -11.10 9.99
N GLU A 94 18.84 -10.05 9.22
CA GLU A 94 19.11 -8.71 9.79
C GLU A 94 17.89 -8.20 10.57
N ALA A 95 16.68 -8.32 10.03
CA ALA A 95 15.46 -7.91 10.72
C ALA A 95 15.22 -8.70 12.03
N GLN A 96 15.49 -10.00 12.03
CA GLN A 96 15.43 -10.84 13.23
C GLN A 96 16.41 -10.38 14.30
N THR A 97 17.68 -10.20 13.94
CA THR A 97 18.70 -9.72 14.90
C THR A 97 18.33 -8.35 15.47
N VAL A 98 17.75 -7.46 14.66
CA VAL A 98 17.25 -6.16 15.16
C VAL A 98 16.10 -6.34 16.13
N LEU A 99 15.12 -7.20 15.83
CA LEU A 99 13.98 -7.49 16.72
C LEU A 99 14.41 -8.11 18.05
N GLU A 100 15.44 -8.96 18.05
CA GLU A 100 15.97 -9.59 19.27
C GLU A 100 16.83 -8.64 20.11
N THR A 101 17.61 -7.78 19.45
CA THR A 101 18.52 -6.85 20.15
C THR A 101 17.79 -5.62 20.69
N SER A 102 16.64 -5.26 20.13
CA SER A 102 15.91 -4.05 20.50
C SER A 102 14.93 -4.29 21.65
N GLY A 103 14.94 -3.40 22.64
CA GLY A 103 13.92 -3.37 23.69
C GLY A 103 12.60 -2.74 23.23
N MET A 104 12.63 -1.99 22.12
CA MET A 104 11.43 -1.38 21.54
C MET A 104 11.49 -1.37 20.01
N VAL A 105 10.38 -1.79 19.38
CA VAL A 105 10.15 -1.68 17.94
C VAL A 105 8.77 -1.12 17.67
N ALA A 106 8.70 0.08 17.10
CA ALA A 106 7.47 0.70 16.67
C ALA A 106 7.24 0.47 15.16
N VAL A 107 6.01 0.09 14.81
CA VAL A 107 5.53 -0.04 13.44
C VAL A 107 4.77 1.23 13.06
N LEU A 108 5.30 1.93 12.08
CA LEU A 108 4.83 3.21 11.58
C LEU A 108 4.33 3.04 10.14
N HIS A 109 3.20 3.68 9.83
CA HIS A 109 2.76 3.84 8.45
C HIS A 109 3.25 5.20 7.95
N SER A 110 4.05 5.19 6.88
CA SER A 110 4.37 6.42 6.16
C SER A 110 3.22 6.72 5.19
N SER A 111 2.54 7.86 5.36
CA SER A 111 1.84 8.47 4.24
C SER A 111 2.86 9.03 3.25
N ASP A 112 2.39 9.57 2.12
CA ASP A 112 3.29 10.17 1.13
C ASP A 112 4.12 11.28 1.77
N MET A 113 5.44 11.04 1.81
CA MET A 113 6.44 11.87 2.46
C MET A 113 7.58 12.09 1.48
N THR A 114 8.02 13.33 1.34
CA THR A 114 9.10 13.70 0.42
C THR A 114 10.44 13.16 0.93
N GLY A 115 11.37 12.87 -0.01
CA GLY A 115 12.74 12.48 0.31
C GLY A 115 13.46 13.36 1.35
N PRO A 116 13.45 14.70 1.27
CA PRO A 116 14.08 15.58 2.27
C PRO A 116 13.37 15.49 3.64
N ASP A 117 12.05 15.51 3.68
CA ASP A 117 11.27 15.43 4.93
C ASP A 117 11.59 14.14 5.68
N ARG A 118 11.72 13.03 4.94
CA ARG A 118 12.13 11.74 5.49
C ARG A 118 13.52 11.79 6.13
N ARG A 119 14.47 12.52 5.53
CA ARG A 119 15.82 12.67 6.09
C ARG A 119 15.79 13.47 7.40
N VAL A 120 14.99 14.54 7.44
CA VAL A 120 14.79 15.34 8.66
C VAL A 120 14.12 14.52 9.75
N PHE A 121 13.11 13.72 9.41
CA PHE A 121 12.45 12.79 10.34
C PHE A 121 13.44 11.78 10.93
N CYS A 122 14.24 11.12 10.09
CA CYS A 122 15.26 10.18 10.55
C CYS A 122 16.36 10.86 11.38
N ALA A 123 16.72 12.12 11.08
CA ALA A 123 17.68 12.88 11.87
C ALA A 123 17.14 13.16 13.28
N LYS A 124 15.90 13.62 13.40
CA LYS A 124 15.23 13.87 14.69
C LYS A 124 15.11 12.61 15.55
N LEU A 125 14.83 11.46 14.94
CA LEU A 125 14.77 10.19 15.68
C LEU A 125 16.15 9.71 16.14
N LYS A 126 17.20 9.96 15.34
CA LYS A 126 18.58 9.63 15.74
C LYS A 126 19.06 10.45 16.93
N GLU A 127 18.61 11.69 17.10
CA GLU A 127 18.92 12.50 18.30
C GLU A 127 18.40 11.84 19.59
N SER A 128 17.36 11.01 19.48
CA SER A 128 16.80 10.21 20.57
C SER A 128 17.26 8.74 20.57
N ASP A 129 18.37 8.40 19.90
CA ASP A 129 18.86 7.01 19.77
C ASP A 129 17.86 6.02 19.13
N ILE A 130 16.89 6.53 18.36
CA ILE A 130 15.91 5.71 17.64
C ILE A 130 16.37 5.57 16.19
N THR A 131 16.62 4.33 15.78
CA THR A 131 17.04 4.02 14.41
C THR A 131 15.84 3.55 13.59
N VAL A 132 15.77 4.05 12.37
CA VAL A 132 14.67 3.78 11.44
C VAL A 132 15.14 2.85 10.33
N ARG A 133 14.41 1.75 10.11
CA ARG A 133 14.66 0.75 9.08
C ARG A 133 13.44 0.52 8.21
N PHE A 134 13.69 0.37 6.91
CA PHE A 134 12.66 0.09 5.91
C PHE A 134 12.81 -1.37 5.49
N TRP A 135 11.85 -2.20 5.88
CA TRP A 135 11.75 -3.58 5.40
C TRP A 135 10.50 -3.75 4.57
N SER A 136 10.56 -4.60 3.55
CA SER A 136 9.36 -5.02 2.83
C SER A 136 8.49 -5.90 3.73
N ASN A 137 7.18 -5.90 3.50
CA ASN A 137 6.24 -6.70 4.31
C ASN A 137 6.55 -8.20 4.22
N THR A 138 7.08 -8.65 3.08
CA THR A 138 7.48 -10.05 2.88
C THR A 138 8.73 -10.43 3.68
N VAL A 139 9.70 -9.52 3.81
CA VAL A 139 10.91 -9.73 4.64
C VAL A 139 10.55 -9.67 6.11
N ALA A 140 9.78 -8.66 6.52
CA ALA A 140 9.35 -8.53 7.91
C ALA A 140 8.44 -9.69 8.36
N GLY A 141 7.57 -10.17 7.46
CA GLY A 141 6.76 -11.37 7.68
C GLY A 141 7.62 -12.64 7.88
N LEU A 142 8.67 -12.83 7.07
CA LEU A 142 9.60 -13.96 7.26
C LEU A 142 10.37 -13.83 8.58
N ALA A 143 10.80 -12.62 8.93
CA ALA A 143 11.53 -12.36 10.16
C ALA A 143 10.69 -12.76 11.39
N VAL A 144 9.40 -12.42 11.38
CA VAL A 144 8.49 -12.65 12.51
C VAL A 144 7.98 -14.09 12.62
N GLN A 145 7.83 -14.82 11.51
CA GLN A 145 7.24 -16.18 11.49
C GLN A 145 7.88 -17.18 12.47
N ASN A 146 9.19 -17.08 12.70
CA ASN A 146 9.94 -18.00 13.57
C ASN A 146 10.20 -17.45 14.98
N THR A 147 9.60 -16.31 15.32
CA THR A 147 9.84 -15.61 16.60
C THR A 147 8.58 -15.60 17.46
N PRO A 148 8.69 -15.38 18.79
CA PRO A 148 7.51 -15.22 19.66
C PRO A 148 6.64 -14.00 19.27
N TYR A 149 7.10 -13.16 18.35
CA TYR A 149 6.43 -11.93 17.95
C TYR A 149 5.39 -12.11 16.84
N SER A 150 4.86 -13.32 16.64
CA SER A 150 3.90 -13.65 15.57
C SER A 150 2.72 -12.68 15.47
N THR A 151 2.32 -12.08 16.60
CA THR A 151 1.22 -11.11 16.67
C THR A 151 1.51 -9.82 15.88
N LEU A 152 2.79 -9.46 15.68
CA LEU A 152 3.19 -8.28 14.89
C LEU A 152 2.81 -8.38 13.41
N THR A 153 2.64 -9.59 12.87
CA THR A 153 2.32 -9.78 11.44
C THR A 153 1.03 -9.05 11.03
N THR A 154 0.07 -8.89 11.94
CA THR A 154 -1.19 -8.17 11.69
C THR A 154 -0.99 -6.68 11.42
N LEU A 155 0.08 -6.08 11.96
CA LEU A 155 0.41 -4.66 11.77
C LEU A 155 1.15 -4.40 10.45
N MET A 156 1.66 -5.45 9.79
CA MET A 156 2.52 -5.34 8.61
C MET A 156 1.74 -5.21 7.30
N VAL A 157 0.84 -4.24 7.23
CA VAL A 157 0.00 -3.98 6.04
C VAL A 157 0.23 -2.57 5.50
N GLY A 158 0.51 -2.44 4.20
CA GLY A 158 0.76 -1.15 3.56
C GLY A 158 2.23 -0.72 3.58
N LYS A 159 2.48 0.60 3.61
CA LYS A 159 3.83 1.19 3.51
C LYS A 159 4.45 1.34 4.90
N ASN A 160 5.01 0.24 5.39
CA ASN A 160 5.51 0.17 6.75
C ASN A 160 6.93 0.71 6.89
N LEU A 161 7.17 1.26 8.07
CA LEU A 161 8.44 1.76 8.55
C LEU A 161 8.63 1.24 9.98
N TYR A 162 9.84 0.80 10.29
CA TYR A 162 10.16 0.25 11.60
C TYR A 162 11.13 1.17 12.31
N ALA A 163 10.76 1.65 13.49
CA ALA A 163 11.62 2.42 14.36
C ALA A 163 12.02 1.54 15.54
N HIS A 164 13.30 1.27 15.72
CA HIS A 164 13.81 0.42 16.78
C HIS A 164 14.78 1.19 17.68
N SER A 165 14.79 0.84 18.96
CA SER A 165 15.73 1.38 19.95
C SER A 165 16.13 0.30 20.95
N LEU A 166 17.33 0.45 21.53
CA LEU A 166 17.82 -0.47 22.55
C LEU A 166 17.04 -0.30 23.87
N LYS A 167 16.80 0.94 24.28
CA LYS A 167 15.99 1.30 25.44
C LYS A 167 14.61 1.80 24.99
N PRO A 168 13.51 1.49 25.70
CA PRO A 168 12.17 1.91 25.30
C PRO A 168 11.96 3.41 25.51
N GLN A 169 12.07 4.19 24.42
CA GLN A 169 11.90 5.65 24.41
C GLN A 169 10.62 6.10 23.70
N VAL A 170 9.47 5.60 24.15
CA VAL A 170 8.15 5.88 23.53
C VAL A 170 7.79 7.36 23.59
N THR A 171 8.15 8.05 24.68
CA THR A 171 7.85 9.49 24.88
C THR A 171 8.47 10.37 23.80
N GLN A 172 9.72 10.11 23.42
CA GLN A 172 10.42 10.87 22.40
C GLN A 172 9.88 10.55 21.01
N LEU A 173 9.60 9.27 20.74
CA LEU A 173 8.96 8.85 19.50
C LEU A 173 7.64 9.60 19.26
N LEU A 174 6.75 9.64 20.26
CA LEU A 174 5.46 10.33 20.15
C LEU A 174 5.61 11.85 19.97
N LYS A 175 6.63 12.49 20.58
CA LYS A 175 6.93 13.91 20.36
C LYS A 175 7.31 14.17 18.90
N VAL A 176 8.17 13.33 18.31
CA VAL A 176 8.58 13.48 16.92
C VAL A 176 7.40 13.23 15.96
N LEU A 177 6.55 12.24 16.26
CA LEU A 177 5.36 11.94 15.47
C LEU A 177 4.35 13.09 15.47
N LYS A 178 4.17 13.79 16.61
CA LYS A 178 3.31 14.99 16.68
C LYS A 178 3.77 16.11 15.74
N VAL A 179 5.07 16.23 15.51
CA VAL A 179 5.64 17.23 14.58
C VAL A 179 5.50 16.79 13.11
N THR A 180 5.37 15.48 12.86
CA THR A 180 5.38 14.89 11.52
C THR A 180 4.11 14.10 11.25
N PRO A 181 3.00 14.75 10.87
CA PRO A 181 1.70 14.09 10.65
C PRO A 181 1.70 13.14 9.45
N GLN A 182 2.74 13.19 8.61
CA GLN A 182 2.94 12.28 7.47
C GLN A 182 3.31 10.84 7.90
N VAL A 183 3.62 10.63 9.18
CA VAL A 183 3.95 9.32 9.71
C VAL A 183 2.99 9.02 10.85
N ASN A 184 2.20 7.97 10.71
CA ASN A 184 1.23 7.56 11.73
C ASN A 184 1.70 6.28 12.44
N LEU A 185 1.58 6.27 13.75
CA LEU A 185 1.88 5.10 14.58
C LEU A 185 0.68 4.16 14.57
N ILE A 186 0.89 2.90 14.16
CA ILE A 186 -0.15 1.86 14.24
C ILE A 186 -0.05 1.15 15.59
N GLY A 187 1.15 0.71 15.93
CA GLY A 187 1.40 -0.13 17.10
C GLY A 187 2.88 -0.51 17.16
N GLY A 188 3.25 -1.34 18.12
CA GLY A 188 4.65 -1.67 18.35
C GLY A 188 4.83 -2.73 19.42
N LEU A 189 6.07 -3.16 19.56
CA LEU A 189 6.54 -4.10 20.54
C LEU A 189 7.39 -3.35 21.56
N VAL A 190 7.09 -3.48 22.84
CA VAL A 190 7.90 -2.97 23.95
C VAL A 190 8.19 -4.14 24.88
N ASP A 191 9.47 -4.48 25.05
CA ASP A 191 9.92 -5.60 25.91
C ASP A 191 9.14 -6.91 25.67
N GLY A 192 8.80 -7.20 24.42
CA GLY A 192 8.05 -8.40 24.01
C GLY A 192 6.52 -8.31 24.13
N LEU A 193 5.98 -7.20 24.63
CA LEU A 193 4.55 -6.95 24.69
C LEU A 193 4.08 -6.14 23.48
N LEU A 194 3.01 -6.61 22.83
CA LEU A 194 2.36 -5.86 21.76
C LEU A 194 1.53 -4.72 22.35
N MET A 195 1.80 -3.50 21.90
CA MET A 195 1.10 -2.29 22.34
C MET A 195 0.45 -1.60 21.14
N SER A 196 -0.81 -1.21 21.31
CA SER A 196 -1.52 -0.34 20.37
C SER A 196 -1.04 1.11 20.51
N LYS A 197 -1.48 1.99 19.61
CA LYS A 197 -1.25 3.43 19.71
C LYS A 197 -1.74 4.01 21.04
N SER A 198 -2.93 3.63 21.49
CA SER A 198 -3.51 4.07 22.78
C SER A 198 -2.61 3.69 23.95
N ASP A 199 -2.08 2.47 23.91
CA ASP A 199 -1.31 1.90 25.01
C ASP A 199 0.07 2.55 25.05
N MET A 200 0.66 2.86 23.89
CA MET A 200 1.88 3.65 23.81
C MET A 200 1.70 5.08 24.31
N GLU A 201 0.54 5.70 24.08
CA GLU A 201 0.22 7.02 24.65
C GLU A 201 0.10 6.96 26.18
N HIS A 202 -0.49 5.90 26.74
CA HIS A 202 -0.52 5.67 28.19
C HIS A 202 0.87 5.39 28.75
N TYR A 203 1.66 4.55 28.06
CA TYR A 203 3.03 4.26 28.45
C TYR A 203 3.91 5.51 28.47
N ALA A 204 3.68 6.45 27.55
CA ALA A 204 4.38 7.72 27.53
C ALA A 204 4.00 8.69 28.66
N GLN A 205 2.85 8.48 29.32
CA GLN A 205 2.46 9.23 30.52
C GLN A 205 3.10 8.66 31.79
N LEU A 206 3.58 7.41 31.75
CA LEU A 206 4.23 6.78 32.88
C LEU A 206 5.57 7.45 33.20
N PRO A 207 5.94 7.53 34.49
CA PRO A 207 7.23 8.02 34.91
C PRO A 207 8.35 7.04 34.51
N SER A 208 9.60 7.49 34.62
CA SER A 208 10.76 6.64 34.30
C SER A 208 10.86 5.42 35.22
N MET A 209 11.53 4.35 34.77
CA MET A 209 11.67 3.11 35.55
C MET A 209 12.25 3.34 36.96
N GLU A 210 13.23 4.24 37.09
CA GLU A 210 13.82 4.58 38.39
C GLU A 210 12.83 5.33 39.29
N GLN A 211 11.98 6.17 38.70
CA GLN A 211 10.90 6.85 39.45
C GLN A 211 9.82 5.86 39.87
N CYS A 212 9.40 4.92 39.02
CA CYS A 212 8.46 3.86 39.40
C CYS A 212 9.00 3.03 40.57
N ARG A 213 10.29 2.67 40.53
CA ARG A 213 10.94 1.94 41.63
C ARG A 213 11.00 2.78 42.91
N GLY A 214 11.34 4.06 42.78
CA GLY A 214 11.34 5.01 43.89
C GLY A 214 9.96 5.20 44.50
N GLU A 215 8.90 5.21 43.69
CA GLU A 215 7.51 5.31 44.13
C GLU A 215 7.06 4.05 44.88
N VAL A 216 7.42 2.86 44.41
CA VAL A 216 7.13 1.62 45.16
C VAL A 216 7.85 1.61 46.51
N VAL A 217 9.14 1.98 46.54
CA VAL A 217 9.90 2.05 47.79
C VAL A 217 9.34 3.15 48.71
N SER A 218 8.92 4.29 48.16
CA SER A 218 8.35 5.38 48.96
C SER A 218 7.01 4.98 49.57
N ILE A 219 6.13 4.31 48.82
CA ILE A 219 4.85 3.77 49.31
C ILE A 219 5.10 2.79 50.45
N LEU A 220 6.01 1.82 50.27
CA LEU A 220 6.36 0.86 51.32
C LEU A 220 6.92 1.55 52.57
N SER A 221 7.80 2.55 52.40
CA SER A 221 8.35 3.32 53.51
C SER A 221 7.29 4.19 54.20
N ALA A 222 6.31 4.70 53.45
CA ALA A 222 5.22 5.52 53.96
C ALA A 222 4.27 4.67 54.82
N GLU A 223 3.95 3.44 54.40
CA GLU A 223 3.13 2.51 55.20
C GLU A 223 3.86 2.07 56.48
N ALA A 224 5.15 1.77 56.40
CA ALA A 224 5.98 1.50 57.59
C ALA A 224 6.06 2.72 58.51
N GLY A 225 6.11 3.93 57.94
CA GLY A 225 6.05 5.19 58.67
C GLY A 225 4.70 5.42 59.35
N GLN A 226 3.59 5.15 58.67
CA GLN A 226 2.23 5.28 59.21
C GLN A 226 2.02 4.36 60.41
N THR A 227 2.44 3.10 60.31
CA THR A 227 2.35 2.16 61.44
C THR A 227 3.18 2.61 62.64
N SER A 228 4.40 3.11 62.40
CA SER A 228 5.25 3.67 63.45
C SER A 228 4.63 4.93 64.08
N GLN A 229 4.06 5.81 63.27
CA GLN A 229 3.37 7.02 63.74
C GLN A 229 2.14 6.69 64.60
N LEU A 230 1.36 5.67 64.22
CA LEU A 230 0.23 5.22 65.02
C LEU A 230 0.65 4.72 66.41
N LEU A 231 1.82 4.07 66.53
CA LEU A 231 2.37 3.63 67.81
C LEU A 231 3.00 4.77 68.62
N LEU A 232 3.69 5.71 67.96
CA LEU A 232 4.41 6.83 68.59
C LEU A 232 3.49 7.99 68.98
N SER A 233 2.37 8.20 68.30
CA SER A 233 1.47 9.34 68.52
C SER A 233 0.96 9.43 69.97
N PRO A 234 0.46 8.34 70.60
CA PRO A 234 0.04 8.40 72.01
C PRO A 234 1.21 8.70 72.97
N LEU A 235 2.40 8.17 72.69
CA LEU A 235 3.59 8.40 73.52
C LEU A 235 4.03 9.86 73.46
N GLN A 236 4.02 10.47 72.27
CA GLN A 236 4.33 11.88 72.10
C GLN A 236 3.32 12.78 72.81
N GLN A 237 2.02 12.46 72.71
CA GLN A 237 0.97 13.19 73.45
C GLN A 237 1.21 13.15 74.97
N LEU A 238 1.48 11.97 75.53
CA LEU A 238 1.80 11.84 76.96
C LEU A 238 3.03 12.65 77.36
N SER A 239 4.10 12.59 76.57
CA SER A 239 5.32 13.37 76.84
C SER A 239 5.06 14.87 76.84
N SER A 240 4.23 15.36 75.90
CA SER A 240 3.86 16.77 75.82
C SER A 240 3.02 17.22 77.00
N HIS A 241 2.09 16.39 77.47
CA HIS A 241 1.29 16.68 78.66
C HIS A 241 2.15 16.75 79.93
N LEU A 242 3.10 15.83 80.09
CA LEU A 242 4.02 15.85 81.24
C LEU A 242 4.93 17.09 81.23
N GLN A 243 5.47 17.47 80.07
CA GLN A 243 6.24 18.71 79.93
C GLN A 243 5.41 19.96 80.23
N GLN A 244 4.13 19.95 79.85
CA GLN A 244 3.23 21.05 80.16
C GLN A 244 3.00 21.14 81.67
N ILE A 245 2.76 20.02 82.36
CA ILE A 245 2.59 19.99 83.82
C ILE A 245 3.85 20.49 84.54
N SER A 246 5.04 20.01 84.16
CA SER A 246 6.28 20.48 84.79
C SER A 246 6.47 21.99 84.60
N SER A 247 6.19 22.52 83.40
CA SER A 247 6.29 23.96 83.15
C SER A 247 5.30 24.81 83.96
N THR A 248 4.14 24.26 84.32
CA THR A 248 3.17 24.97 85.18
C THR A 248 3.56 24.96 86.65
N GLU A 249 4.21 23.90 87.14
CA GLU A 249 4.73 23.86 88.52
C GLU A 249 5.85 24.89 88.75
N ASP A 250 6.71 25.09 87.77
CA ASP A 250 7.78 26.10 87.82
C ASP A 250 7.23 27.55 87.90
N ILE A 251 6.05 27.79 87.31
CA ILE A 251 5.37 29.10 87.35
C ILE A 251 4.70 29.34 88.71
N HIS A 252 4.20 28.30 89.38
CA HIS A 252 3.60 28.42 90.71
C HIS A 252 4.63 28.59 91.84
N HIS A 253 5.88 28.18 91.63
CA HIS A 253 6.97 28.41 92.60
C HIS A 253 7.67 29.78 92.47
N THR A 254 7.36 30.56 91.43
CA THR A 254 7.98 31.87 91.15
C THR A 254 7.08 33.08 91.45
N GLN A 255 5.89 32.85 92.03
CA GLN A 255 5.04 33.88 92.66
C GLN A 255 5.16 33.85 94.18
#